data_AF-A0A2R4ZMS2-F1
#
_entry.id   AF-A0A2R4ZMS2-F1
#
_cell.length_a   1.000
_cell.length_b   1.000
_cell.length_c   1.000
_cell.angle_alpha   90.00
_cell.angle_beta   90.00
_cell.angle_gamma   90.00
#
_symmetry.space_group_name_H-M   'P 1'
#
loop_
_entity.id
_entity.type
_entity.pdbx_description
1 polymer ?
#
loop_
_entity_poly.entity_id
_entity_poly.type
_entity_poly.pdbx_seq_one_letter_code
_entity_poly.pdbx_strand_id
1 'polypeptide(L)' 'MPLNDPELMRIVMDRKLNKKICRRCGAINPYRAIKCRRCKSYDLRPRKLRFGGKKIK' A
#
# COMPACT_ATOMS: atom_id res chain seq x y z
N MET A 1 -15.73 -5.66 4.42
CA MET A 1 -15.45 -7.08 4.08
C MET A 1 -14.49 -7.63 5.12
N PRO A 2 -14.95 -8.46 6.06
CA PRO A 2 -14.03 -9.20 6.93
C PRO A 2 -13.38 -10.31 6.09
N LEU A 3 -12.07 -10.19 5.88
CA LEU A 3 -11.24 -11.26 5.32
C LEU A 3 -10.57 -11.94 6.51
N ASN A 4 -11.21 -12.98 7.05
CA ASN A 4 -10.65 -13.73 8.17
C ASN A 4 -9.61 -14.76 7.72
N ASP A 5 -9.59 -15.09 6.42
CA ASP A 5 -8.64 -16.02 5.84
C ASP A 5 -7.25 -15.39 5.64
N PRO A 6 -6.18 -16.00 6.21
CA PRO A 6 -4.82 -15.47 6.13
C PRO A 6 -4.25 -15.46 4.70
N GLU A 7 -4.63 -16.43 3.88
CA GLU A 7 -4.28 -16.52 2.45
C GLU A 7 -4.85 -15.32 1.66
N LEU A 8 -6.15 -15.08 1.80
CA LEU A 8 -6.81 -13.97 1.11
C LEU A 8 -6.31 -12.60 1.61
N MET A 9 -5.99 -12.50 2.91
CA MET A 9 -5.32 -11.32 3.47
C MET A 9 -3.96 -11.04 2.80
N ARG A 10 -3.13 -12.07 2.59
CA ARG A 10 -1.84 -11.93 1.89
C ARG A 10 -2.02 -11.42 0.46
N ILE A 11 -2.99 -11.98 -0.28
CA ILE A 11 -3.31 -11.55 -1.66
C ILE A 11 -3.72 -10.08 -1.68
N VAL A 12 -4.56 -9.66 -0.73
CA VAL A 12 -5.00 -8.26 -0.61
C VAL A 12 -3.85 -7.35 -0.21
N MET A 13 -2.98 -7.79 0.70
CA MET A 13 -1.78 -7.04 1.08
C MET A 13 -0.90 -6.76 -0.13
N ASP A 14 -0.58 -7.79 -0.90
CA ASP A 14 0.32 -7.66 -2.04
C ASP A 14 -0.30 -6.81 -3.17
N ARG A 15 -1.56 -7.05 -3.51
CA ARG A 15 -2.22 -6.37 -4.63
C ARG A 15 -2.56 -4.90 -4.32
N LYS A 16 -3.15 -4.61 -3.15
CA LYS A 16 -3.74 -3.28 -2.85
C LYS A 16 -2.97 -2.46 -1.82
N LEU A 17 -2.35 -3.09 -0.82
CA LEU A 17 -1.78 -2.36 0.32
C LEU A 17 -0.28 -2.06 0.14
N ASN A 18 0.47 -2.95 -0.50
CA ASN A 18 1.90 -2.79 -0.80
C ASN A 18 2.14 -1.82 -1.96
N LYS A 19 1.88 -0.53 -1.73
CA LYS A 19 2.11 0.55 -2.70
C LYS A 19 2.81 1.72 -2.02
N LYS A 20 3.49 2.53 -2.83
CA LYS A 20 4.05 3.83 -2.43
C LYS A 20 3.20 4.96 -3.00
N ILE A 21 3.10 6.07 -2.29
CA ILE A 21 2.39 7.28 -2.70
C ILE A 21 3.42 8.39 -2.83
N CYS A 22 3.40 9.14 -3.93
CA CYS A 22 4.27 10.31 -4.06
C CYS A 22 3.81 11.44 -3.14
N ARG A 23 4.73 12.03 -2.37
CA ARG A 23 4.41 13.17 -1.49
C ARG A 23 4.10 14.46 -2.26
N ARG A 24 4.65 14.60 -3.47
CA ARG A 24 4.45 15.79 -4.31
C ARG A 24 3.14 15.77 -5.09
N CYS A 25 2.87 14.69 -5.83
CA CYS A 25 1.74 14.63 -6.76
C CYS A 25 0.66 13.59 -6.38
N GLY A 26 0.80 12.91 -5.24
CA GLY A 26 -0.18 11.92 -4.76
C GLY A 26 -0.29 10.63 -5.58
N ALA A 27 0.52 10.45 -6.63
CA ALA A 27 0.42 9.27 -7.49
C ALA A 27 0.75 7.98 -6.72
N ILE A 28 -0.05 6.94 -6.96
CA ILE A 28 0.20 5.60 -6.45
C ILE A 28 1.21 4.91 -7.37
N ASN A 29 2.27 4.38 -6.76
CA ASN A 29 3.41 3.73 -7.38
C ASN A 29 3.58 2.32 -6.79
N PRO A 30 4.22 1.38 -7.52
CA PRO A 30 4.53 0.07 -6.98
C PRO A 30 5.49 0.17 -5.78
N TYR A 31 5.48 -0.81 -4.88
CA TYR A 31 6.31 -0.77 -3.66
C TYR A 31 7.81 -0.73 -3.97
N ARG A 32 8.23 -1.42 -5.03
CA ARG A 32 9.61 -1.40 -5.53
C ARG A 32 9.98 -0.14 -6.34
N ALA A 33 9.07 0.82 -6.51
CA ALA A 33 9.41 2.07 -7.20
C ALA A 33 10.45 2.88 -6.44
N ILE A 34 11.45 3.35 -7.19
CA ILE A 34 12.47 4.32 -6.76
C ILE A 34 12.01 5.74 -7.08
N LYS A 35 11.33 5.94 -8.22
CA LYS A 35 10.81 7.25 -8.69
C LYS A 35 9.31 7.21 -8.97
N CYS A 36 8.66 8.36 -8.85
CA CYS A 36 7.26 8.53 -9.18
C CYS A 36 7.02 8.43 -10.69
N ARG A 37 6.07 7.59 -11.11
CA ARG A 37 5.71 7.42 -12.53
C ARG A 37 5.12 8.65 -13.21
N ARG A 38 4.61 9.63 -12.44
CA ARG A 38 4.01 10.87 -12.96
C ARG A 38 4.99 12.04 -12.96
N CYS A 39 5.43 12.47 -11.77
CA CYS A 39 6.27 13.67 -11.62
C CYS A 39 7.78 13.38 -11.57
N LYS A 40 8.21 12.11 -11.69
CA LYS A 40 9.61 11.67 -11.64
C LYS A 40 10.37 12.02 -10.35
N SER A 41 9.69 12.53 -9.31
CA SER A 41 10.27 12.77 -7.98
C SER A 41 10.61 11.45 -7.27
N TYR A 42 11.66 11.47 -6.47
CA TYR A 42 12.10 10.37 -5.61
C TYR A 42 11.42 10.37 -4.23
N ASP A 43 10.61 11.40 -3.94
CA ASP A 43 9.93 11.54 -2.66
C ASP A 43 8.62 10.72 -2.60
N LEU A 44 8.80 9.42 -2.35
CA LEU A 44 7.75 8.41 -2.23
C LEU A 44 7.61 7.98 -0.78
N ARG A 45 6.39 7.95 -0.25
CA ARG A 45 6.07 7.39 1.07
C ARG A 45 5.34 6.05 0.95
N PRO A 46 5.53 5.10 1.87
CA PRO A 46 4.69 3.91 1.94
C PRO A 46 3.22 4.30 2.21
N ARG A 47 2.28 3.56 1.62
CA ARG A 47 0.85 3.72 1.91
C ARG A 47 0.58 3.24 3.34
N LYS A 48 -0.27 3.96 4.07
CA LYS A 48 -0.65 3.59 5.44
C LYS A 48 -1.45 2.28 5.39
N LEU A 49 -0.88 1.21 5.94
CA LEU A 49 -1.62 -0.01 6.21
C LEU A 49 -2.55 0.26 7.40
N ARG A 50 -3.85 0.41 7.13
CA ARG A 50 -4.87 0.28 8.18
C ARG A 50 -5.45 -1.11 8.04
N PHE A 51 -5.06 -2.02 8.94
CA PHE A 51 -5.80 -3.25 9.11
C PHE A 51 -7.02 -2.92 9.96
N GLY A 52 -8.21 -2.98 9.36
CA GLY A 52 -9.48 -2.98 10.08
C GLY A 52 -9.75 -4.33 10.74
N GLY A 53 -8.72 -4.98 11.29
CA GLY A 53 -8.87 -6.22 12.05
C GLY A 53 -9.18 -5.85 13.49
N LYS A 54 -10.32 -6.32 14.01
CA LYS A 54 -10.57 -6.32 15.46
C LYS A 54 -9.35 -6.99 16.11
N LYS A 55 -8.65 -6.29 17.01
CA LYS A 55 -7.66 -6.96 17.87
C LYS A 55 -8.45 -7.99 18.68
N ILE A 56 -8.25 -9.28 18.40
CA ILE A 56 -8.77 -10.34 19.26
C ILE A 56 -7.91 -10.24 20.53
N LYS A 57 -8.55 -9.87 21.65
CA LYS A 57 -7.94 -9.88 22.98
C LYS A 57 -7.86 -11.30 23.48
#